data_AF-A0A1C3W3X3-F1
#
_entry.id   AF-A0A1C3W3X3-F1
#
_cell.length_a   1.000
_cell.length_b   1.000
_cell.length_c   1.000
_cell.angle_alpha   90.00
_cell.angle_beta   90.00
_cell.angle_gamma   90.00
#
_symmetry.space_group_name_H-M   'P 1'
#
loop_
_entity.id
_entity.type
_entity.pdbx_description
1 polymer ?
#
loop_
_entity_poly.entity_id
_entity_poly.type
_entity_poly.pdbx_seq_one_letter_code
_entity_poly.pdbx_strand_id
1 'polypeptide(L)'
;MASLAKVFRAPFLITLLILSCALSPASAEDAGQSSSGTQLPRPTSSYMATSADGVPVKLNYFSPQDGISVVFVIGERGQPLKRLPSIEEQGKLLDGLLSQLVNEHKDLPSTFPLFLTGTKDSLTTELVAKLHEKDANWNPKTGQPKRGHFNEVVTAELNTILQSSPIAQAFQSHGYKLELTDIEKIEMQAPAKKGDGKYPQYINSMDIDATKISTGG
;
A
#
# COMPACT_ATOMS: atom_id res chain seq x y z
N MET A 1 -21.47 -38.08 0.83
CA MET A 1 -22.26 -36.93 1.31
C MET A 1 -21.38 -36.10 2.21
N ALA A 2 -21.42 -34.77 2.02
CA ALA A 2 -20.49 -33.78 2.55
C ALA A 2 -20.59 -33.59 4.07
N SER A 3 -19.49 -33.11 4.67
CA SER A 3 -19.59 -32.14 5.76
C SER A 3 -18.45 -31.13 5.63
N LEU A 4 -18.83 -29.92 5.20
CA LEU A 4 -18.00 -28.72 5.14
C LEU A 4 -17.45 -28.41 6.54
N ALA A 5 -16.13 -28.47 6.70
CA ALA A 5 -15.48 -27.75 7.77
C ALA A 5 -15.61 -26.24 7.46
N LYS A 6 -16.51 -25.58 8.19
CA LYS A 6 -16.62 -24.12 8.22
C LYS A 6 -15.32 -23.55 8.78
N VAL A 7 -14.48 -23.01 7.89
CA VAL A 7 -13.42 -22.09 8.28
C VAL A 7 -14.13 -20.82 8.76
N PHE A 8 -14.23 -20.66 10.08
CA PHE A 8 -14.62 -19.40 10.70
C PHE A 8 -13.54 -18.38 10.37
N ARG A 9 -13.77 -17.56 9.34
CA ARG A 9 -13.12 -16.26 9.20
C ARG A 9 -13.65 -15.39 10.35
N ALA A 10 -12.86 -15.28 11.42
CA ALA A 10 -13.07 -14.23 12.40
C ALA A 10 -12.91 -12.87 11.69
N PRO A 11 -13.74 -11.86 12.00
CA PRO A 11 -13.53 -10.52 11.47
C PRO A 11 -12.27 -9.98 12.15
N PHE A 12 -11.16 -9.92 11.44
CA PHE A 12 -9.99 -9.16 11.88
C PHE A 12 -10.33 -7.68 11.75
N LEU A 13 -11.05 -7.19 12.76
CA LEU A 13 -11.30 -5.79 13.02
C LEU A 13 -10.00 -5.17 13.58
N ILE A 14 -8.94 -5.12 12.78
CA ILE A 14 -7.84 -4.19 13.04
C ILE A 14 -8.24 -2.91 12.32
N THR A 15 -9.10 -2.15 13.00
CA THR A 15 -9.22 -0.72 12.77
C THR A 15 -7.83 -0.14 13.06
N LEU A 16 -6.99 -0.04 12.03
CA LEU A 16 -5.72 0.65 12.11
C LEU A 16 -6.07 2.15 12.20
N LEU A 17 -6.33 2.60 13.43
CA LEU A 17 -6.65 3.97 13.80
C LEU A 17 -5.38 4.82 13.62
N ILE A 18 -5.00 5.09 12.37
CA ILE A 18 -3.98 6.07 12.03
C ILE A 18 -4.68 7.42 11.92
N LEU A 19 -5.01 8.04 13.06
CA LEU A 19 -5.42 9.45 13.08
C LEU A 19 -5.12 10.12 14.44
N SER A 20 -4.26 11.15 14.37
CA SER A 20 -4.18 12.32 15.26
C SER A 20 -3.31 12.30 16.53
N CYS A 21 -2.62 13.45 16.74
CA CYS A 21 -1.90 13.98 17.91
C CYS A 21 -0.45 13.51 18.14
N ALA A 22 0.53 14.34 18.51
CA ALA A 22 0.78 15.79 18.44
C ALA A 22 2.29 15.97 18.80
N LEU A 23 2.95 16.98 18.24
CA LEU A 23 4.34 17.36 18.57
C LEU A 23 4.51 17.71 20.06
N SER A 24 5.64 17.32 20.66
CA SER A 24 6.48 18.20 21.50
C SER A 24 7.89 17.62 21.64
N PRO A 25 8.96 18.44 21.59
CA PRO A 25 10.35 18.01 21.70
C PRO A 25 10.72 17.83 23.17
N ALA A 26 11.12 16.62 23.58
CA ALA A 26 11.68 16.41 24.92
C ALA A 26 13.18 16.69 24.89
N SER A 27 13.55 17.91 25.32
CA SER A 27 14.80 18.12 26.06
C SER A 27 14.74 17.26 27.34
N ALA A 28 15.86 16.66 27.69
CA ALA A 28 16.02 15.88 28.90
C ALA A 28 15.81 16.75 30.15
N GLU A 29 14.91 16.33 31.04
CA GLU A 29 15.06 16.27 32.51
C GLU A 29 13.74 15.72 33.13
N ASP A 30 13.89 14.99 34.25
CA ASP A 30 12.89 14.18 34.95
C ASP A 30 11.46 14.76 35.08
N ALA A 31 10.46 13.95 34.77
CA ALA A 31 9.31 13.67 35.65
C ALA A 31 8.37 12.67 34.97
N GLY A 32 8.03 11.61 35.69
CA GLY A 32 7.05 10.62 35.24
C GLY A 32 5.70 11.26 34.92
N GLN A 33 5.24 11.04 33.70
CA GLN A 33 3.83 11.01 33.34
C GLN A 33 3.66 9.98 32.24
N SER A 34 2.96 8.89 32.58
CA SER A 34 2.42 7.91 31.66
C SER A 34 1.53 8.65 30.65
N SER A 35 2.05 8.88 29.45
CA SER A 35 1.24 9.18 28.29
C SER A 35 0.95 7.86 27.59
N SER A 36 -0.28 7.40 27.69
CA SER A 36 -0.84 6.33 26.86
C SER A 36 -1.01 6.82 25.41
N GLY A 37 0.07 7.30 24.81
CA GLY A 37 0.19 7.41 23.36
C GLY A 37 0.53 6.03 22.85
N THR A 38 -0.35 5.44 22.04
CA THR A 38 -0.10 4.13 21.42
C THR A 38 1.19 4.21 20.62
N GLN A 39 2.29 3.76 21.21
CA GLN A 39 3.59 3.73 20.56
C GLN A 39 3.48 2.72 19.42
N LEU A 40 3.65 3.19 18.18
CA LEU A 40 3.73 2.29 17.03
C LEU A 40 4.77 1.21 17.35
N PRO A 41 4.48 -0.08 17.11
CA PRO A 41 5.43 -1.14 17.38
C PRO A 41 6.75 -0.82 16.68
N ARG A 42 7.88 -1.05 17.34
CA ARG A 42 9.18 -0.89 16.67
C ARG A 42 9.32 -1.97 15.60
N PRO A 43 9.81 -1.65 14.39
CA PRO A 43 10.08 -2.65 13.38
C PRO A 43 11.14 -3.64 13.88
N THR A 44 10.98 -4.90 13.52
CA THR A 44 11.93 -5.97 13.80
C THR A 44 13.21 -5.76 12.98
N SER A 45 13.04 -5.44 11.69
CA SER A 45 14.13 -5.02 10.80
C SER A 45 13.67 -3.86 9.92
N SER A 46 14.60 -2.96 9.58
CA SER A 46 14.36 -1.82 8.70
C SER A 46 15.46 -1.73 7.66
N TYR A 47 15.08 -1.75 6.39
CA TYR A 47 15.97 -1.59 5.25
C TYR A 47 15.75 -0.21 4.63
N MET A 48 16.82 0.44 4.19
CA MET A 48 16.75 1.79 3.65
C MET A 48 17.53 1.92 2.34
N ALA A 49 16.97 2.71 1.42
CA ALA A 49 17.62 3.16 0.21
C ALA A 49 17.26 4.63 -0.03
N THR A 50 17.93 5.25 -1.01
CA THR A 50 17.65 6.62 -1.42
C THR A 50 17.46 6.64 -2.93
N SER A 51 16.40 7.30 -3.41
CA SER A 51 16.17 7.49 -4.84
C SER A 51 17.24 8.40 -5.46
N ALA A 52 17.33 8.43 -6.79
CA ALA A 52 18.22 9.32 -7.52
C ALA A 52 17.96 10.80 -7.19
N ASP A 53 16.70 11.16 -6.95
CA ASP A 53 16.26 12.50 -6.55
C ASP A 53 16.42 12.78 -5.04
N GLY A 54 17.10 11.90 -4.28
CA GLY A 54 17.38 12.08 -2.86
C GLY A 54 16.22 11.73 -1.92
N VAL A 55 15.16 11.08 -2.42
CA VAL A 55 14.00 10.71 -1.61
C VAL A 55 14.31 9.43 -0.83
N PRO A 56 14.23 9.44 0.51
CA PRO A 56 14.47 8.23 1.30
C PRO A 56 13.35 7.23 1.09
N VAL A 57 13.69 5.95 0.99
CA VAL A 57 12.77 4.83 0.85
C VAL A 57 13.10 3.79 1.93
N LYS A 58 12.07 3.24 2.58
CA LYS A 58 12.23 2.29 3.67
C LYS A 58 11.34 1.07 3.46
N LEU A 59 11.87 -0.10 3.82
CA LEU A 59 11.10 -1.33 3.97
C LEU A 59 11.19 -1.74 5.44
N ASN A 60 10.08 -1.65 6.15
CA ASN A 60 9.99 -2.04 7.55
C ASN A 60 9.32 -3.41 7.64
N TYR A 61 10.00 -4.32 8.31
CA TYR A 61 9.49 -5.64 8.63
C TYR A 61 9.08 -5.65 10.10
N PHE A 62 7.82 -6.01 10.34
CA PHE A 62 7.27 -6.16 11.68
C PHE A 62 6.97 -7.63 11.91
N SER A 63 7.58 -8.17 12.95
CA SER A 63 7.36 -9.53 13.42
C SER A 63 7.43 -9.54 14.94
N PRO A 64 6.26 -9.50 15.61
CA PRO A 64 6.08 -10.31 16.82
C PRO A 64 4.64 -10.84 17.03
N GLN A 65 4.51 -11.98 17.75
CA GLN A 65 3.35 -12.74 18.31
C GLN A 65 1.97 -12.74 17.60
N ASP A 66 1.53 -11.64 16.99
CA ASP A 66 0.20 -11.44 16.40
C ASP A 66 0.20 -11.49 14.85
N GLY A 67 1.37 -11.62 14.21
CA GLY A 67 1.50 -11.81 12.77
C GLY A 67 2.63 -11.01 12.14
N ILE A 68 2.98 -11.37 10.91
CA ILE A 68 4.02 -10.70 10.12
C ILE A 68 3.37 -9.67 9.21
N SER A 69 3.96 -8.47 9.14
CA SER A 69 3.57 -7.45 8.15
C SER A 69 4.79 -6.73 7.59
N VAL A 70 4.66 -6.27 6.35
CA VAL A 70 5.70 -5.51 5.65
C VAL A 70 5.15 -4.15 5.27
N VAL A 71 5.87 -3.08 5.61
CA VAL A 71 5.48 -1.70 5.30
C VAL A 71 6.56 -1.09 4.42
N PHE A 72 6.18 -0.75 3.20
CA PHE A 72 7.02 0.00 2.27
C PHE A 72 6.67 1.49 2.36
N VAL A 73 7.68 2.33 2.58
CA VAL A 73 7.53 3.77 2.81
C VAL A 73 8.40 4.55 1.84
N ILE A 74 7.80 5.50 1.13
CA ILE A 74 8.50 6.47 0.30
C ILE A 74 8.40 7.86 0.94
N GLY A 75 9.56 8.50 1.10
CA GLY A 75 9.72 9.81 1.69
C GLY A 75 9.64 9.82 3.22
N GLU A 76 9.77 11.02 3.77
CA GLU A 76 9.57 11.25 5.20
C GLU A 76 8.13 11.65 5.49
N ARG A 77 7.57 11.08 6.55
CA ARG A 77 6.21 11.42 7.00
C ARG A 77 6.14 12.91 7.34
N GLY A 78 5.25 13.64 6.65
CA GLY A 78 5.02 15.06 6.89
C GLY A 78 5.93 16.01 6.11
N GLN A 79 6.87 15.51 5.31
CA GLN A 79 7.56 16.35 4.32
C GLN A 79 6.78 16.32 3.00
N PRO A 80 6.30 17.47 2.49
CA PRO A 80 5.76 17.53 1.15
C PRO A 80 6.89 17.19 0.17
N LEU A 81 6.85 15.97 -0.37
CA LEU A 81 7.78 15.56 -1.41
C LEU A 81 7.51 16.43 -2.62
N LYS A 82 8.49 17.27 -3.00
CA LYS A 82 8.41 18.05 -4.24
C LYS A 82 8.25 17.15 -5.46
N ARG A 83 8.73 15.91 -5.38
CA ARG A 83 8.60 14.87 -6.40
C ARG A 83 8.68 13.49 -5.75
N LEU A 84 7.75 12.61 -6.08
CA LEU A 84 7.85 11.18 -5.81
C LEU A 84 8.73 10.54 -6.90
N PRO A 85 9.58 9.54 -6.57
CA PRO A 85 10.26 8.73 -7.59
C PRO A 85 9.22 8.09 -8.52
N SER A 86 9.57 7.83 -9.78
CA SER A 86 8.65 7.16 -10.72
C SER A 86 8.29 5.76 -10.21
N ILE A 87 7.14 5.21 -10.62
CA ILE A 87 6.73 3.86 -10.20
C ILE A 87 7.78 2.79 -10.60
N GLU A 88 8.52 3.03 -11.69
CA GLU A 88 9.62 2.19 -12.14
C GLU A 88 10.82 2.25 -11.19
N GLU A 89 11.19 3.45 -10.74
CA GLU A 89 12.25 3.62 -9.75
C GLU A 89 11.84 3.04 -8.39
N GLN A 90 10.59 3.22 -7.99
CA GLN A 90 10.04 2.60 -6.77
C GLN A 90 10.15 1.08 -6.82
N GLY A 91 9.80 0.45 -7.95
CA GLY A 91 9.95 -0.99 -8.15
C GLY A 91 11.38 -1.47 -8.01
N LYS A 92 12.35 -0.76 -8.62
CA LYS A 92 13.78 -1.10 -8.51
C LYS A 92 14.32 -0.96 -7.09
N LEU A 93 13.97 0.12 -6.40
CA LEU A 93 14.38 0.33 -5.02
C LEU A 93 13.78 -0.74 -4.11
N LEU A 94 12.50 -1.05 -4.30
CA LEU A 94 11.81 -2.09 -3.55
C LEU A 94 12.41 -3.48 -3.80
N ASP A 95 12.74 -3.84 -5.04
CA ASP A 95 13.40 -5.11 -5.36
C ASP A 95 14.72 -5.28 -4.60
N GLY A 96 15.54 -4.23 -4.54
CA GLY A 96 16.78 -4.23 -3.76
C GLY A 96 16.56 -4.38 -2.24
N LEU A 97 15.51 -3.77 -1.69
CA LEU A 97 15.16 -3.89 -0.27
C LEU A 97 14.53 -5.24 0.06
N LEU A 98 13.68 -5.79 -0.82
CA LEU A 98 13.10 -7.12 -0.69
C LEU A 98 14.17 -8.21 -0.72
N SER A 99 15.19 -8.06 -1.58
CA SER A 99 16.34 -8.97 -1.58
C SER A 99 17.02 -9.04 -0.21
N GLN A 100 17.21 -7.89 0.47
CA GLN A 100 17.77 -7.88 1.82
C GLN A 100 16.84 -8.55 2.84
N LEU A 101 15.53 -8.23 2.79
CA LEU A 101 14.52 -8.84 3.66
C LEU A 101 14.48 -10.36 3.53
N VAL A 102 14.39 -10.88 2.31
CA VAL A 102 14.26 -12.33 2.04
C VAL A 102 15.54 -13.09 2.39
N ASN A 103 16.72 -12.46 2.20
CA ASN A 103 17.99 -13.07 2.58
C ASN A 103 18.17 -13.17 4.11
N GLU A 104 17.71 -12.16 4.86
CA GLU A 104 17.76 -12.14 6.33
C GLU A 104 16.64 -13.00 6.96
N HIS A 105 15.43 -12.95 6.40
CA HIS A 105 14.23 -13.64 6.91
C HIS A 105 13.80 -14.73 5.94
N LYS A 106 14.53 -15.85 5.94
CA LYS A 106 14.27 -16.99 5.02
C LYS A 106 12.91 -17.66 5.21
N ASP A 107 12.31 -17.49 6.38
CA ASP A 107 11.03 -18.09 6.79
C ASP A 107 9.86 -17.10 6.73
N LEU A 108 9.85 -16.21 5.74
CA LEU A 108 8.67 -15.39 5.47
C LEU A 108 7.44 -16.30 5.23
N PRO A 109 6.27 -15.94 5.78
CA PRO A 109 5.08 -16.75 5.67
C PRO A 109 4.58 -16.80 4.23
N SER A 110 3.77 -17.82 3.92
CA SER A 110 3.22 -17.98 2.57
C SER A 110 2.34 -16.82 2.14
N THR A 111 1.72 -16.10 3.09
CA THR A 111 0.95 -14.90 2.83
C THR A 111 1.20 -13.91 3.97
N PHE A 112 1.40 -12.64 3.64
CA PHE A 112 1.46 -11.55 4.61
C PHE A 112 0.89 -10.24 4.05
N PRO A 113 0.31 -9.39 4.91
CA PRO A 113 -0.12 -8.05 4.54
C PRO A 113 1.06 -7.15 4.19
N LEU A 114 0.88 -6.39 3.12
CA LEU A 114 1.80 -5.41 2.57
C LEU A 114 1.14 -4.03 2.55
N PHE A 115 1.78 -3.06 3.20
CA PHE A 115 1.33 -1.68 3.21
C PHE A 115 2.23 -0.80 2.35
N LEU A 116 1.67 -0.27 1.26
CA LEU A 116 2.37 0.56 0.27
C LEU A 116 2.12 2.06 0.53
N THR A 117 2.90 2.65 1.44
CA THR A 117 2.78 4.09 1.77
C THR A 117 3.57 4.96 0.79
N GLY A 118 2.90 5.93 0.16
CA GLY A 118 3.44 6.77 -0.92
C GLY A 118 3.25 6.16 -2.32
N THR A 119 3.49 4.86 -2.50
CA THR A 119 3.24 4.17 -3.78
C THR A 119 1.76 4.16 -4.16
N LYS A 120 0.85 4.20 -3.17
CA LYS A 120 -0.59 4.33 -3.43
C LYS A 120 -0.97 5.56 -4.26
N ASP A 121 -0.23 6.66 -4.12
CA ASP A 121 -0.48 7.89 -4.88
C ASP A 121 -0.05 7.71 -6.34
N SER A 122 1.05 6.97 -6.57
CA SER A 122 1.48 6.56 -7.91
C SER A 122 0.47 5.63 -8.57
N LEU A 123 -0.03 4.61 -7.86
CA LEU A 123 -1.07 3.71 -8.37
C LEU A 123 -2.38 4.46 -8.68
N THR A 124 -2.74 5.44 -7.86
CA THR A 124 -3.91 6.30 -8.12
C THR A 124 -3.70 7.16 -9.36
N THR A 125 -2.47 7.67 -9.57
CA THR A 125 -2.12 8.45 -10.78
C THR A 125 -2.25 7.59 -12.05
N GLU A 126 -1.73 6.35 -12.01
CA GLU A 126 -1.88 5.38 -13.11
C GLU A 126 -3.36 5.02 -13.36
N LEU A 127 -4.15 4.86 -12.30
CA LEU A 127 -5.60 4.65 -12.43
C LEU A 127 -6.25 5.82 -13.16
N VAL A 128 -5.96 7.06 -12.77
CA VAL A 128 -6.52 8.24 -13.42
C VAL A 128 -6.10 8.30 -14.89
N ALA A 129 -4.83 8.02 -15.21
CA ALA A 129 -4.36 7.97 -16.59
C ALA A 129 -5.18 6.94 -17.41
N LYS A 130 -5.38 5.74 -16.86
CA LYS A 130 -6.18 4.68 -17.49
C LYS A 130 -7.65 5.09 -17.67
N LEU A 131 -8.25 5.75 -16.69
CA LEU A 131 -9.65 6.20 -16.78
C LEU A 131 -9.86 7.35 -17.79
N HIS A 132 -8.79 8.03 -18.21
CA HIS A 132 -8.83 9.02 -19.28
C HIS A 132 -8.75 8.41 -20.69
N GLU A 133 -8.43 7.11 -20.82
CA GLU A 133 -8.40 6.43 -22.11
C GLU A 133 -9.79 6.44 -22.77
N LYS A 134 -9.80 6.54 -24.11
CA LYS A 134 -11.04 6.77 -24.89
C LYS A 134 -12.08 5.67 -24.68
N ASP A 135 -11.62 4.44 -24.56
CA ASP A 135 -12.38 3.21 -24.40
C ASP A 135 -12.55 2.78 -22.94
N ALA A 136 -11.97 3.51 -21.99
CA ALA A 136 -12.10 3.22 -20.56
C ALA A 136 -13.57 3.06 -20.15
N ASN A 137 -13.83 2.14 -19.22
CA ASN A 137 -15.15 1.93 -18.63
C ASN A 137 -15.49 3.06 -17.62
N TRP A 138 -15.41 4.33 -18.04
CA TRP A 138 -15.56 5.48 -17.17
C TRP A 138 -16.37 6.63 -17.79
N ASN A 139 -17.29 7.20 -17.03
CA ASN A 139 -18.03 8.39 -17.42
C ASN A 139 -17.49 9.61 -16.65
N PRO A 140 -16.73 10.50 -17.32
CA PRO A 140 -16.12 11.66 -16.66
C PRO A 140 -17.15 12.67 -16.15
N LYS A 141 -18.37 12.72 -16.70
CA LYS A 141 -19.41 13.65 -16.22
C LYS A 141 -19.95 13.25 -14.85
N THR A 142 -20.12 11.95 -14.63
CA THR A 142 -20.71 11.42 -13.40
C THR A 142 -19.66 10.97 -12.39
N GLY A 143 -18.43 10.68 -12.82
CA GLY A 143 -17.41 10.04 -11.98
C GLY A 143 -17.82 8.62 -11.60
N GLN A 144 -18.46 7.92 -12.54
CA GLN A 144 -18.96 6.56 -12.36
C GLN A 144 -18.53 5.70 -13.55
N PRO A 145 -18.38 4.39 -13.37
CA PRO A 145 -18.12 3.52 -14.49
C PRO A 145 -19.28 3.52 -15.49
N LYS A 146 -19.01 3.24 -16.78
CA LYS A 146 -20.07 3.11 -17.80
C LYS A 146 -20.90 1.84 -17.56
N ARG A 147 -20.30 0.81 -16.94
CA ARG A 147 -20.87 -0.51 -16.63
C ARG A 147 -20.30 -1.03 -15.32
N GLY A 148 -21.09 -1.77 -14.54
CA GLY A 148 -20.66 -2.36 -13.27
C GLY A 148 -20.75 -1.42 -12.08
N HIS A 149 -20.49 -1.94 -10.88
CA HIS A 149 -20.49 -1.14 -9.66
C HIS A 149 -19.17 -0.40 -9.48
N PHE A 150 -19.25 0.83 -8.94
CA PHE A 150 -18.09 1.71 -8.77
C PHE A 150 -16.90 1.02 -8.08
N ASN A 151 -17.12 0.45 -6.89
CA ASN A 151 -16.03 -0.19 -6.12
C ASN A 151 -15.44 -1.38 -6.87
N GLU A 152 -16.28 -2.23 -7.48
CA GLU A 152 -15.82 -3.41 -8.22
C GLU A 152 -14.92 -3.02 -9.41
N VAL A 153 -15.35 -2.02 -10.19
CA VAL A 153 -14.58 -1.56 -11.35
C VAL A 153 -13.28 -0.93 -10.90
N VAL A 154 -13.30 -0.05 -9.90
CA VAL A 154 -12.07 0.61 -9.43
C VAL A 154 -11.10 -0.40 -8.82
N THR A 155 -11.57 -1.34 -8.01
CA THR A 155 -10.73 -2.41 -7.45
C THR A 155 -10.14 -3.29 -8.54
N ALA A 156 -10.92 -3.69 -9.55
CA ALA A 156 -10.42 -4.50 -10.67
C ALA A 156 -9.37 -3.77 -11.50
N GLU A 157 -9.58 -2.48 -11.78
CA GLU A 157 -8.62 -1.66 -12.53
C GLU A 157 -7.32 -1.44 -11.74
N LEU A 158 -7.43 -1.13 -10.45
CA LEU A 158 -6.26 -0.99 -9.57
C LEU A 158 -5.50 -2.30 -9.40
N ASN A 159 -6.19 -3.43 -9.25
CA ASN A 159 -5.53 -4.72 -9.19
C ASN A 159 -4.80 -5.01 -10.51
N THR A 160 -5.40 -4.69 -11.66
CA THR A 160 -4.74 -4.82 -12.97
C THR A 160 -3.47 -3.97 -13.05
N ILE A 161 -3.55 -2.70 -12.63
CA ILE A 161 -2.41 -1.78 -12.59
C ILE A 161 -1.33 -2.33 -11.66
N LEU A 162 -1.71 -2.74 -10.44
CA LEU A 162 -0.81 -3.34 -9.47
C LEU A 162 -0.09 -4.55 -10.04
N GLN A 163 -0.81 -5.52 -10.64
CA GLN A 163 -0.21 -6.71 -11.25
C GLN A 163 0.78 -6.39 -12.37
N SER A 164 0.50 -5.35 -13.16
CA SER A 164 1.38 -4.90 -14.24
C SER A 164 2.55 -4.03 -13.78
N SER A 165 2.52 -3.57 -12.53
CA SER A 165 3.46 -2.57 -12.04
C SER A 165 4.85 -3.15 -11.75
N PRO A 166 5.90 -2.32 -11.83
CA PRO A 166 7.24 -2.66 -11.36
C PRO A 166 7.30 -3.11 -9.89
N ILE A 167 6.31 -2.71 -9.08
CA ILE A 167 6.15 -3.13 -7.68
C ILE A 167 5.79 -4.62 -7.62
N ALA A 168 4.81 -5.07 -8.39
CA ALA A 168 4.47 -6.50 -8.44
C ALA A 168 5.61 -7.34 -9.03
N GLN A 169 6.32 -6.82 -10.04
CA GLN A 169 7.51 -7.48 -10.59
C GLN A 169 8.61 -7.67 -9.55
N ALA A 170 8.84 -6.68 -8.69
CA ALA A 170 9.76 -6.80 -7.56
C ALA A 170 9.34 -7.90 -6.59
N PHE A 171 8.06 -8.08 -6.29
CA PHE A 171 7.64 -9.22 -5.45
C PHE A 171 7.77 -10.57 -6.18
N GLN A 172 7.49 -10.59 -7.49
CA GLN A 172 7.57 -11.80 -8.31
C GLN A 172 9.00 -12.32 -8.43
N SER A 173 10.00 -11.44 -8.55
CA SER A 173 11.43 -11.83 -8.56
C SER A 173 11.83 -12.55 -7.27
N HIS A 174 11.15 -12.26 -6.15
CA HIS A 174 11.35 -12.90 -4.85
C HIS A 174 10.32 -14.00 -4.54
N GLY A 175 9.55 -14.45 -5.54
CA GLY A 175 8.64 -15.60 -5.42
C GLY A 175 7.28 -15.27 -4.79
N TYR A 176 6.83 -14.02 -4.83
CA TYR A 176 5.52 -13.59 -4.33
C TYR A 176 4.69 -12.94 -5.44
N LYS A 177 3.39 -13.21 -5.44
CA LYS A 177 2.40 -12.41 -6.17
C LYS A 177 1.77 -11.41 -5.21
N LEU A 178 1.42 -10.23 -5.70
CA LEU A 178 0.61 -9.27 -4.95
C LEU A 178 -0.86 -9.50 -5.28
N GLU A 179 -1.76 -9.14 -4.37
CA GLU A 179 -3.20 -9.15 -4.61
C GLU A 179 -3.84 -8.02 -3.81
N LEU A 180 -4.57 -7.14 -4.50
CA LEU A 180 -5.37 -6.12 -3.82
C LEU A 180 -6.63 -6.80 -3.26
N THR A 181 -6.77 -6.83 -1.94
CA THR A 181 -7.85 -7.54 -1.25
C THR A 181 -8.98 -6.62 -0.82
N ASP A 182 -8.71 -5.36 -0.50
CA ASP A 182 -9.74 -4.37 -0.16
C ASP A 182 -9.32 -2.93 -0.47
N ILE A 183 -10.32 -2.06 -0.62
CA ILE A 183 -10.18 -0.60 -0.71
C ILE A 183 -11.25 0.04 0.17
N GLU A 184 -10.83 0.70 1.26
CA GLU A 184 -11.76 1.22 2.26
C GLU A 184 -12.43 2.53 1.81
N LYS A 185 -11.69 3.43 1.12
CA LYS A 185 -12.24 4.72 0.66
C LYS A 185 -11.46 5.33 -0.50
N ILE A 186 -12.21 5.73 -1.52
CA ILE A 186 -11.74 6.49 -2.68
C ILE A 186 -12.33 7.90 -2.59
N GLU A 187 -11.46 8.91 -2.56
CA GLU A 187 -11.84 10.31 -2.63
C GLU A 187 -11.80 10.78 -4.08
N MET A 188 -12.88 11.43 -4.51
CA MET A 188 -13.02 11.92 -5.87
C MET A 188 -12.50 13.36 -5.97
N GLN A 189 -11.80 13.66 -7.05
CA GLN A 189 -11.40 15.02 -7.36
C GLN A 189 -12.65 15.87 -7.61
N ALA A 190 -12.73 17.02 -6.93
CA ALA A 190 -13.66 18.06 -7.34
C ALA A 190 -13.18 18.61 -8.70
N PRO A 191 -14.05 18.69 -9.72
CA PRO A 191 -13.66 19.20 -11.02
C PRO A 191 -13.16 20.64 -10.88
N ALA A 192 -11.94 20.93 -11.37
CA ALA A 192 -11.30 22.23 -11.20
C ALA A 192 -12.06 23.34 -11.95
N LYS A 193 -12.70 23.00 -13.07
CA LYS A 193 -13.58 23.87 -13.87
C LYS A 193 -14.83 23.11 -14.30
N LYS A 194 -15.88 23.87 -14.65
CA LYS A 194 -17.12 23.31 -15.19
C LYS A 194 -16.82 22.59 -16.52
N GLY A 195 -17.02 21.28 -16.54
CA GLY A 195 -16.74 20.43 -17.71
C GLY A 195 -15.52 19.54 -17.54
N ASP A 196 -14.70 19.78 -16.51
CA ASP A 196 -13.63 18.86 -16.14
C ASP A 196 -14.25 17.54 -15.64
N GLY A 197 -13.63 16.43 -16.03
CA GLY A 197 -14.09 15.12 -15.61
C GLY A 197 -13.90 14.89 -14.12
N LYS A 198 -14.76 14.06 -13.53
CA LYS A 198 -14.66 13.57 -12.15
C LYS A 198 -13.86 12.27 -12.17
N TYR A 199 -12.73 12.26 -11.47
CA TYR A 199 -11.83 11.12 -11.38
C TYR A 199 -11.43 10.86 -9.93
N PRO A 200 -11.01 9.63 -9.58
CA PRO A 200 -10.36 9.36 -8.30
C PRO A 200 -9.18 10.33 -8.09
N GLN A 201 -9.05 10.89 -6.90
CA GLN A 201 -7.92 11.74 -6.52
C GLN A 201 -7.02 11.05 -5.51
N TYR A 202 -7.62 10.33 -4.55
CA TYR A 202 -6.90 9.73 -3.45
C TYR A 202 -7.55 8.44 -3.01
N ILE A 203 -6.72 7.48 -2.61
CA ILE A 203 -7.15 6.23 -2.01
C ILE A 203 -6.61 6.20 -0.57
N ASN A 204 -7.51 6.12 0.41
CA ASN A 204 -7.14 6.22 1.82
C ASN A 204 -6.31 5.02 2.27
N SER A 205 -6.78 3.82 1.96
CA SER A 205 -6.16 2.55 2.30
C SER A 205 -6.36 1.58 1.13
N MET A 206 -5.33 0.78 0.90
CA MET A 206 -5.36 -0.36 -0.01
C MET A 206 -4.76 -1.51 0.76
N ASP A 207 -5.56 -2.53 0.98
CA ASP A 207 -5.09 -3.75 1.62
C ASP A 207 -4.54 -4.66 0.53
N ILE A 208 -3.25 -4.95 0.61
CA ILE A 208 -2.54 -5.75 -0.38
C ILE A 208 -1.92 -6.92 0.37
N ASP A 209 -2.16 -8.12 -0.14
CA ASP A 209 -1.48 -9.32 0.34
C ASP A 209 -0.35 -9.70 -0.62
N ALA A 210 0.82 -10.02 -0.05
CA ALA A 210 1.87 -10.71 -0.77
C ALA A 210 1.74 -12.21 -0.50
N THR A 211 1.53 -13.02 -1.53
CA THR A 211 1.34 -14.46 -1.44
C THR A 211 2.40 -15.20 -2.24
N LYS A 212 3.07 -16.17 -1.62
CA LYS A 212 4.11 -17.00 -2.22
C LYS A 212 3.54 -17.72 -3.45
N ILE A 213 4.25 -17.62 -4.56
CA ILE A 213 3.92 -18.33 -5.79
C ILE A 213 4.26 -19.80 -5.55
N SER A 214 3.23 -20.66 -5.49
CA SER A 214 3.45 -22.09 -5.38
C SER A 214 4.09 -22.56 -6.69
N THR A 215 5.39 -22.81 -6.69
CA THR A 215 6.02 -23.57 -7.76
C THR A 215 5.46 -24.98 -7.65
N GLY A 216 4.57 -25.37 -8.57
CA GLY A 216 4.08 -26.73 -8.65
C GLY A 216 5.26 -27.68 -8.77
N GLY A 217 5.45 -28.52 -7.76
CA GLY A 217 6.36 -29.67 -7.79
C GLY A 217 5.66 -30.88 -8.38
#